data_AF-A0A1A9PZM0-F1
#
_entry.id   AF-A0A1A9PZM0-F1
#
_cell.length_a   1.000
_cell.length_b   1.000
_cell.length_c   1.000
_cell.angle_alpha   90.00
_cell.angle_beta   90.00
_cell.angle_gamma   90.00
#
_symmetry.space_group_name_H-M   'P 1'
#
loop_
_entity.id
_entity.type
_entity.pdbx_description
1 polymer ?
#
loop_
_entity_poly.entity_id
_entity_poly.type
_entity_poly.pdbx_seq_one_letter_code
_entity_poly.pdbx_strand_id
1 'polypeptide(L)'
;MIDLLNKWMLESTGNFNIVVGLTALLFLGSVIALIIIYKKIGKPDERTNAIYFKIISCMFTTQILMNCIFISLVGKDIENFRQIFILFEAFVFFVGAIYSFKLYRQEYK
;
A
#
# COMPACT_ATOMS: atom_id res chain seq x y z
N MET A 1 -12.19 -15.80 0.90
CA MET A 1 -11.83 -14.79 1.93
C MET A 1 -12.30 -13.41 1.50
N ILE A 2 -11.97 -12.96 0.28
CA ILE A 2 -12.49 -11.70 -0.29
C ILE A 2 -14.02 -11.70 -0.35
N ASP A 3 -14.67 -12.80 -0.70
CA ASP A 3 -16.15 -12.88 -0.71
C ASP A 3 -16.77 -12.72 0.69
N LEU A 4 -16.09 -13.22 1.73
CA LEU A 4 -16.52 -13.04 3.13
C LEU A 4 -16.39 -11.58 3.54
N LEU A 5 -15.28 -10.93 3.17
CA LEU A 5 -15.09 -9.50 3.39
C LEU A 5 -16.16 -8.67 2.65
N ASN A 6 -16.46 -9.02 1.40
CA ASN A 6 -17.50 -8.34 0.62
C ASN A 6 -18.87 -8.50 1.28
N LYS A 7 -19.26 -9.73 1.66
CA LYS A 7 -20.52 -9.99 2.38
C LYS A 7 -20.58 -9.21 3.70
N TRP A 8 -19.50 -9.20 4.47
CA TRP A 8 -19.45 -8.48 5.73
C TRP A 8 -19.60 -6.96 5.56
N MET A 9 -19.01 -6.38 4.52
CA MET A 9 -19.22 -4.97 4.18
C MET A 9 -20.67 -4.67 3.76
N LEU A 10 -21.35 -5.63 3.13
CA LEU A 10 -22.75 -5.48 2.70
C LEU A 10 -23.75 -5.64 3.86
N GLU A 11 -23.38 -6.30 4.95
CA GLU A 11 -24.26 -6.51 6.11
C GLU A 11 -24.69 -5.18 6.78
N SER A 12 -23.83 -4.16 6.77
CA SER A 12 -24.21 -2.84 7.30
C SER A 12 -23.31 -1.71 6.79
N THR A 13 -23.86 -0.50 6.76
CA THR A 13 -23.09 0.73 6.49
C THR A 13 -21.96 0.93 7.50
N GLY A 14 -22.13 0.48 8.75
CA GLY A 14 -21.09 0.53 9.78
C GLY A 14 -19.87 -0.31 9.40
N ASN A 15 -20.08 -1.56 9.00
CA ASN A 15 -19.00 -2.47 8.57
C ASN A 15 -18.25 -1.90 7.36
N PHE A 16 -18.98 -1.41 6.36
CA PHE A 16 -18.41 -0.74 5.21
C PHE A 16 -17.50 0.44 5.62
N ASN A 17 -18.00 1.32 6.48
CA ASN A 17 -17.24 2.49 6.95
C ASN A 17 -15.98 2.11 7.72
N ILE A 18 -16.01 1.00 8.48
CA ILE A 18 -14.81 0.48 9.16
C ILE A 18 -13.74 0.07 8.15
N VAL A 19 -14.10 -0.69 7.10
CA VAL A 19 -13.11 -1.10 6.07
C VAL A 19 -12.54 0.11 5.36
N VAL A 20 -13.39 1.04 4.94
CA VAL A 20 -12.96 2.26 4.25
C VAL A 20 -12.07 3.12 5.15
N GLY A 21 -12.46 3.32 6.41
CA GLY A 21 -11.70 4.09 7.38
C GLY A 21 -10.32 3.51 7.67
N LEU A 22 -10.24 2.19 7.91
CA LEU A 22 -8.96 1.49 8.11
C LEU A 22 -8.08 1.54 6.86
N THR A 23 -8.67 1.35 5.68
CA THR A 23 -7.96 1.44 4.40
C THR A 23 -7.38 2.83 4.19
N ALA A 24 -8.18 3.88 4.45
CA ALA A 24 -7.73 5.27 4.34
C ALA A 24 -6.61 5.59 5.33
N LEU A 25 -6.72 5.12 6.58
CA LEU A 25 -5.68 5.30 7.60
C LEU A 25 -4.37 4.60 7.19
N LEU A 26 -4.46 3.37 6.69
CA LEU A 26 -3.31 2.62 6.20
C LEU A 26 -2.65 3.34 5.02
N PHE A 27 -3.44 3.75 4.03
CA PHE A 27 -2.94 4.44 2.84
C PHE A 27 -2.29 5.78 3.19
N LEU A 28 -3.02 6.68 3.85
CA LEU A 28 -2.53 8.02 4.19
C LEU A 28 -1.35 7.95 5.16
N GLY A 29 -1.42 7.08 6.16
CA GLY A 29 -0.31 6.86 7.09
C GLY A 29 0.96 6.41 6.38
N SER A 30 0.83 5.50 5.42
CA SER A 30 1.96 5.01 4.60
C SER A 30 2.53 6.09 3.69
N VAL A 31 1.68 6.89 3.04
CA VAL A 31 2.11 8.02 2.21
C VAL A 31 2.85 9.07 3.04
N ILE A 32 2.32 9.43 4.21
CA ILE A 32 2.97 10.38 5.12
C ILE A 32 4.35 9.83 5.56
N ALA A 33 4.42 8.56 5.93
CA ALA A 33 5.69 7.92 6.29
C ALA A 33 6.71 7.95 5.15
N LEU A 34 6.29 7.64 3.92
CA LEU A 34 7.13 7.74 2.73
C LEU A 34 7.63 9.18 2.49
N ILE A 35 6.76 10.19 2.62
CA ILE A 35 7.15 11.60 2.49
C ILE A 35 8.19 11.98 3.55
N ILE A 36 8.00 11.55 4.81
CA ILE A 36 8.95 11.81 5.89
C ILE A 36 10.31 11.18 5.56
N ILE A 37 10.34 9.92 5.11
CA ILE A 37 11.59 9.23 4.76
C ILE A 37 12.25 9.85 3.53
N TYR A 38 11.48 10.21 2.51
CA TYR A 38 11.98 10.93 1.34
C TYR A 38 12.69 12.23 1.74
N LYS A 39 12.07 13.04 2.61
CA LYS A 39 12.71 14.25 3.15
C LYS A 39 13.98 13.96 3.95
N LYS A 40 14.04 12.82 4.65
CA LYS A 40 15.22 12.40 5.42
C LYS A 40 16.38 11.87 4.56
N ILE A 41 16.09 11.23 3.42
CA ILE A 41 17.12 10.77 2.48
C ILE A 41 17.81 11.97 1.82
N GLY A 42 17.05 13.03 1.50
CA GLY A 42 17.60 14.29 1.01
C GLY A 42 17.57 14.44 -0.50
N LYS A 43 18.36 15.38 -1.04
CA LYS A 43 18.32 15.72 -2.47
C LYS A 43 18.90 14.59 -3.33
N PRO A 44 18.39 14.41 -4.57
CA PRO A 44 18.95 13.46 -5.52
C PRO A 44 20.43 13.74 -5.83
N ASP A 45 21.26 12.73 -5.64
CA ASP A 45 22.67 12.59 -6.01
C ASP A 45 22.93 11.12 -6.41
N GLU A 46 24.16 10.77 -6.79
CA GLU A 46 24.48 9.39 -7.24
C GLU A 46 24.12 8.32 -6.18
N ARG A 47 24.32 8.60 -4.90
CA ARG A 47 24.07 7.66 -3.80
C ARG A 47 22.58 7.53 -3.49
N THR A 48 21.89 8.65 -3.33
CA THR A 48 20.46 8.72 -3.00
C THR A 48 19.60 8.23 -4.15
N ASN A 49 20.02 8.40 -5.42
CA ASN A 49 19.31 7.86 -6.57
C ASN A 49 19.26 6.33 -6.54
N ALA A 50 20.35 5.66 -6.14
CA ALA A 50 20.34 4.21 -5.97
C ALA A 50 19.36 3.77 -4.86
N ILE A 51 19.23 4.56 -3.79
CA ILE A 51 18.27 4.30 -2.70
C ILE A 51 16.83 4.49 -3.21
N TYR A 52 16.54 5.59 -3.92
CA TYR A 52 15.23 5.83 -4.51
C TYR A 52 14.84 4.75 -5.52
N PHE A 53 15.79 4.31 -6.35
CA PHE A 53 15.57 3.23 -7.29
C PHE A 53 15.17 1.93 -6.57
N LYS A 54 15.90 1.51 -5.53
CA LYS A 54 15.54 0.32 -4.73
C LYS A 54 14.13 0.41 -4.15
N ILE A 55 13.75 1.58 -3.62
CA ILE A 55 12.40 1.79 -3.05
C ILE A 55 11.33 1.68 -4.14
N ILE A 56 11.51 2.38 -5.27
CA ILE A 56 10.56 2.36 -6.39
C ILE A 56 10.45 0.96 -6.99
N SER A 57 11.56 0.25 -7.20
CA SER A 57 11.54 -1.13 -7.68
C SER A 57 10.76 -2.05 -6.73
N CYS A 58 10.97 -1.92 -5.41
CA CYS A 58 10.22 -2.70 -4.42
C CYS A 58 8.71 -2.40 -4.47
N MET A 59 8.33 -1.13 -4.55
CA MET A 59 6.91 -0.73 -4.65
C MET A 59 6.29 -1.22 -5.97
N PHE A 60 7.00 -1.08 -7.08
CA PHE A 60 6.52 -1.51 -8.39
C PHE A 60 6.35 -3.03 -8.49
N THR A 61 7.31 -3.81 -7.97
CA THR A 61 7.15 -5.26 -7.86
C THR A 61 5.96 -5.62 -6.98
N THR A 62 5.78 -4.93 -5.84
CA THR A 62 4.63 -5.14 -4.96
C THR A 62 3.32 -4.80 -5.67
N GLN A 63 3.28 -3.73 -6.46
CA GLN A 63 2.13 -3.33 -7.27
C GLN A 63 1.72 -4.44 -8.25
N ILE A 64 2.70 -4.99 -8.99
CA ILE A 64 2.44 -6.08 -9.94
C ILE A 64 1.86 -7.29 -9.19
N LEU A 65 2.48 -7.68 -8.08
CA LEU A 65 2.00 -8.81 -7.28
C LEU A 65 0.58 -8.57 -6.74
N MET A 66 0.31 -7.39 -6.17
CA MET A 66 -1.01 -7.04 -5.65
C MET A 66 -2.06 -7.02 -6.76
N ASN A 67 -1.74 -6.51 -7.96
CA ASN A 67 -2.64 -6.55 -9.11
C ASN A 67 -2.93 -7.99 -9.57
N CYS A 68 -1.90 -8.85 -9.63
CA CYS A 68 -2.09 -10.26 -9.98
C CYS A 68 -2.98 -10.98 -8.96
N ILE A 69 -2.77 -10.72 -7.66
CA ILE A 69 -3.57 -11.29 -6.58
C ILE A 69 -5.01 -10.75 -6.67
N PHE A 70 -5.20 -9.45 -6.89
CA PHE A 70 -6.51 -8.83 -7.03
C PHE A 70 -7.30 -9.49 -8.18
N ILE A 71 -6.72 -9.57 -9.38
CA ILE A 71 -7.37 -10.19 -10.55
C ILE A 71 -7.69 -11.67 -10.31
N SER A 72 -6.84 -12.37 -9.55
CA SER A 72 -7.00 -13.80 -9.27
C SER A 72 -8.04 -14.09 -8.19
N LEU A 73 -8.21 -13.19 -7.20
CA LEU A 73 -9.05 -13.42 -6.03
C LEU A 73 -10.39 -12.66 -6.05
N VAL A 74 -10.52 -11.61 -6.87
CA VAL A 74 -11.72 -10.76 -6.91
C VAL A 74 -12.59 -11.20 -8.09
N GLY A 75 -13.68 -11.88 -7.77
CA GLY A 75 -14.70 -12.29 -8.74
C GLY A 75 -15.48 -11.12 -9.33
N LYS A 76 -16.14 -11.36 -10.46
CA LYS A 76 -16.94 -10.34 -11.17
C LYS A 76 -18.12 -9.82 -10.35
N ASP A 77 -18.65 -10.63 -9.44
CA ASP A 77 -19.87 -10.34 -8.69
C ASP A 77 -19.61 -9.59 -7.36
N ILE A 78 -18.38 -9.08 -7.16
CA ILE A 78 -18.02 -8.35 -5.96
C ILE A 78 -18.48 -6.89 -6.05
N GLU A 79 -19.53 -6.56 -5.29
CA GLU A 79 -20.11 -5.21 -5.24
C GLU A 79 -19.12 -4.14 -4.77
N ASN A 80 -18.34 -4.43 -3.72
CA ASN A 80 -17.38 -3.49 -3.14
C ASN A 80 -15.97 -3.62 -3.74
N PHE A 81 -15.85 -4.00 -5.02
CA PHE A 81 -14.56 -4.27 -5.64
C PHE A 81 -13.62 -3.06 -5.62
N ARG A 82 -14.16 -1.84 -5.67
CA ARG A 82 -13.36 -0.59 -5.65
C ARG A 82 -12.67 -0.39 -4.32
N GLN A 83 -13.39 -0.61 -3.22
CA GLN A 83 -12.86 -0.49 -1.86
C GLN A 83 -11.79 -1.54 -1.61
N ILE A 84 -12.02 -2.77 -2.11
CA ILE A 84 -11.03 -3.84 -2.05
C ILE A 84 -9.82 -3.50 -2.91
N PHE A 85 -9.99 -2.95 -4.11
CA PHE A 85 -8.87 -2.51 -4.94
C PHE A 85 -8.02 -1.44 -4.22
N ILE A 86 -8.65 -0.42 -3.64
CA ILE A 86 -7.94 0.61 -2.88
C ILE A 86 -7.22 0.01 -1.65
N LEU A 87 -7.76 -1.03 -1.01
CA LEU A 87 -7.06 -1.74 0.06
C LEU A 87 -5.77 -2.41 -0.44
N PHE A 88 -5.79 -3.00 -1.63
CA PHE A 88 -4.59 -3.57 -2.25
C PHE A 88 -3.55 -2.48 -2.55
N GLU A 89 -3.97 -1.33 -3.09
CA GLU A 89 -3.10 -0.17 -3.27
C GLU A 89 -2.51 0.31 -1.93
N ALA A 90 -3.31 0.35 -0.86
CA ALA A 90 -2.84 0.70 0.48
C ALA A 90 -1.74 -0.23 0.98
N PHE A 91 -1.82 -1.53 0.67
CA PHE A 91 -0.74 -2.48 0.97
C PHE A 91 0.53 -2.19 0.18
N VAL A 92 0.44 -1.76 -1.08
CA VAL A 92 1.62 -1.37 -1.87
C VAL A 92 2.36 -0.20 -1.22
N PHE A 93 1.62 0.85 -0.83
CA PHE A 93 2.20 1.99 -0.12
C PHE A 93 2.77 1.59 1.23
N PHE A 94 2.10 0.71 1.97
CA PHE A 94 2.56 0.24 3.27
C PHE A 94 3.87 -0.55 3.18
N VAL A 95 3.99 -1.47 2.21
CA VAL A 95 5.24 -2.18 1.95
C VAL A 95 6.35 -1.21 1.56
N GLY A 96 6.06 -0.23 0.70
CA GLY A 96 6.98 0.84 0.34
C GLY A 96 7.48 1.62 1.56
N ALA A 97 6.56 2.00 2.47
CA ALA A 97 6.90 2.71 3.69
C ALA A 97 7.83 1.90 4.59
N ILE A 98 7.50 0.62 4.86
CA ILE A 98 8.36 -0.28 5.66
C ILE A 98 9.74 -0.43 5.01
N TYR A 99 9.78 -0.70 3.70
CA TYR A 99 11.02 -0.92 2.98
C TYR A 99 11.92 0.33 2.99
N SER A 100 11.32 1.51 2.73
CA SER A 100 12.04 2.79 2.78
C SER A 100 12.62 3.07 4.16
N PHE A 101 11.87 2.79 5.24
CA PHE A 101 12.36 2.94 6.60
C PHE A 101 13.53 1.99 6.90
N LYS A 102 13.41 0.71 6.49
CA LYS A 102 14.47 -0.27 6.64
C LYS A 102 15.75 0.17 5.93
N LEU A 103 15.62 0.61 4.67
CA LEU A 103 16.76 1.04 3.86
C LEU A 103 17.41 2.31 4.42
N TYR A 104 16.61 3.29 4.85
CA TYR A 104 17.11 4.49 5.52
C TYR A 104 17.94 4.14 6.77
N ARG A 105 17.47 3.19 7.60
CA ARG A 105 18.25 2.76 8.77
C ARG A 105 19.54 2.02 8.43
N GLN A 106 19.67 1.42 7.25
CA GLN A 106 20.88 0.69 6.87
C GLN A 106 21.95 1.61 6.26
N GLU A 107 21.53 2.69 5.60
CA GLU A 107 22.41 3.57 4.82
C GLU A 107 22.82 4.85 5.60
N TYR A 108 22.10 5.19 6.69
CA TYR A 108 22.28 6.45 7.45
C TYR A 108 22.40 6.27 8.97
N LYS A 109 22.25 5.05 9.50
CA LYS A 109 22.42 4.72 10.92
C LYS A 109 23.21 3.43 11.05
#